data_AF-A0A1Q5ZYH3-F1
#
_entry.id   AF-A0A1Q5ZYH3-F1
#
_cell.length_a   1.000
_cell.length_b   1.000
_cell.length_c   1.000
_cell.angle_alpha   90.00
_cell.angle_beta   90.00
_cell.angle_gamma   90.00
#
_symmetry.space_group_name_H-M   'P 1'
#
loop_
_entity.id
_entity.type
_entity.pdbx_description
1 polymer ?
#
loop_
_entity_poly.entity_id
_entity_poly.type
_entity_poly.pdbx_seq_one_letter_code
_entity_poly.pdbx_strand_id
1 'polypeptide(L)'
;MKKLLLFAFIIISTMHAFAGKSLVDSLQKQIDTSSSNALKGKLYTQMAVSYMNYNAIQDRQLKTAYQENALKYTLSALHQYSRMDDSTGLRTSYDRLAKVYHDQKKFSQAKWFILQSNTLAREQRDVPNIVASLITLADIKMDIHDFDLARGDLREALELSSANCFTDQQLDVMLSYARLYNSTNSGKQAAAAMKRYAYVKDSTTRDSEARMAAKLRPRKKYLTTTTYKHLTYKNASQSVASL
;
A
#
# COMPACT_ATOMS: atom_id res chain seq x y z
N MET A 1 34.14 1.85 31.93
CA MET A 1 33.24 2.47 30.93
C MET A 1 32.44 1.47 30.08
N LYS A 2 32.92 0.24 29.81
CA LYS A 2 32.14 -0.77 29.04
C LYS A 2 30.89 -1.33 29.77
N LYS A 3 30.86 -1.36 31.11
CA LYS A 3 29.71 -1.87 31.89
C LYS A 3 28.51 -0.89 31.96
N LEU A 4 28.73 0.42 31.85
CA LEU A 4 27.64 1.41 31.85
C LEU A 4 26.86 1.44 30.52
N LEU A 5 27.52 1.16 29.39
CA LEU A 5 26.86 1.06 28.09
C LEU A 5 25.94 -0.17 27.98
N LEU A 6 26.25 -1.27 28.68
CA LEU A 6 25.41 -2.47 28.68
C LEU A 6 24.06 -2.25 29.39
N PHE A 7 24.05 -1.47 30.48
CA PHE A 7 22.82 -1.16 31.22
C PHE A 7 21.86 -0.23 30.45
N ALA A 8 22.40 0.75 29.72
CA ALA A 8 21.58 1.64 28.89
C ALA A 8 20.83 0.86 27.78
N PHE A 9 21.46 -0.16 27.19
CA PHE A 9 20.83 -0.99 26.15
C PHE A 9 19.72 -1.90 26.70
N ILE A 10 19.89 -2.42 27.93
CA ILE A 10 18.85 -3.22 28.62
C ILE A 10 17.65 -2.36 29.02
N ILE A 11 17.87 -1.11 29.43
CA ILE A 11 16.76 -0.20 29.79
C ILE A 11 15.97 0.21 28.54
N ILE A 12 16.63 0.54 27.44
CA ILE A 12 15.93 0.94 26.19
C ILE A 12 15.14 -0.25 25.62
N SER A 13 15.68 -1.47 25.62
CA SER A 13 14.96 -2.65 25.14
C SER A 13 13.76 -3.03 26.01
N THR A 14 13.86 -2.89 27.34
CA THR A 14 12.73 -3.16 28.25
C THR A 14 11.61 -2.12 28.13
N MET A 15 11.92 -0.84 27.90
CA MET A 15 10.89 0.20 27.71
C MET A 15 10.09 0.01 26.41
N HIS A 16 10.72 -0.42 25.31
CA HIS A 16 10.01 -0.72 24.06
C HIS A 16 9.07 -1.92 24.22
N ALA A 17 9.48 -2.96 24.95
CA ALA A 17 8.65 -4.12 25.25
C ALA A 17 7.47 -3.77 26.17
N PHE A 18 7.68 -2.88 27.15
CA PHE A 18 6.65 -2.47 28.10
C PHE A 18 5.55 -1.61 27.46
N ALA A 19 5.90 -0.66 26.59
CA ALA A 19 4.93 0.18 25.87
C ALA A 19 4.07 -0.61 24.87
N GLY A 20 4.66 -1.60 24.18
CA GLY A 20 3.91 -2.49 23.28
C GLY A 20 2.93 -3.39 24.04
N LYS A 21 3.36 -3.92 25.19
CA LYS A 21 2.51 -4.76 26.06
C LYS A 21 1.32 -3.98 26.63
N SER A 22 1.54 -2.75 27.11
CA SER A 22 0.46 -1.93 27.68
C SER A 22 -0.62 -1.54 26.66
N LEU A 23 -0.25 -1.31 25.39
CA LEU A 23 -1.21 -1.10 24.31
C LEU A 23 -2.07 -2.35 24.09
N VAL A 24 -1.44 -3.51 23.96
CA VAL A 24 -2.13 -4.79 23.71
C VAL A 24 -3.10 -5.13 24.85
N ASP A 25 -2.69 -4.90 26.11
CA ASP A 25 -3.55 -5.10 27.28
C ASP A 25 -4.77 -4.16 27.27
N SER A 26 -4.57 -2.89 26.88
CA SER A 26 -5.66 -1.92 26.72
C SER A 26 -6.64 -2.32 25.62
N LEU A 27 -6.14 -2.80 24.48
CA LEU A 27 -6.96 -3.29 23.37
C LEU A 27 -7.74 -4.55 23.78
N GLN A 28 -7.12 -5.47 24.52
CA GLN A 28 -7.80 -6.67 25.01
C GLN A 28 -8.96 -6.32 25.94
N LYS A 29 -8.77 -5.37 26.87
CA LYS A 29 -9.86 -4.91 27.75
C LYS A 29 -11.06 -4.35 26.98
N GLN A 30 -10.83 -3.63 25.88
CA GLN A 30 -11.91 -3.13 25.01
C GLN A 30 -12.64 -4.25 24.27
N ILE A 31 -11.94 -5.34 23.91
CA ILE A 31 -12.54 -6.50 23.27
C ILE A 31 -13.47 -7.23 24.25
N ASP A 32 -13.03 -7.39 25.49
CA ASP A 32 -13.78 -8.14 26.52
C ASP A 32 -15.11 -7.45 26.89
N THR A 33 -15.14 -6.12 26.82
CA THR A 33 -16.35 -5.32 27.11
C THR A 33 -17.21 -5.04 25.88
N SER A 34 -16.72 -5.33 24.67
CA SER A 34 -17.44 -5.09 23.43
C SER A 34 -18.38 -6.24 23.08
N SER A 35 -19.59 -5.91 22.62
CA SER A 35 -20.51 -6.87 22.00
C SER A 35 -20.50 -6.83 20.46
N SER A 36 -19.82 -5.86 19.86
CA SER A 36 -19.83 -5.64 18.40
C SER A 36 -18.71 -6.43 17.71
N ASN A 37 -19.08 -7.34 16.80
CA ASN A 37 -18.12 -8.08 15.97
C ASN A 37 -17.25 -7.13 15.12
N ALA A 38 -17.84 -6.03 14.60
CA ALA A 38 -17.14 -5.04 13.81
C ALA A 38 -16.03 -4.35 14.59
N LEU A 39 -16.33 -3.96 15.83
CA LEU A 39 -15.36 -3.34 16.71
C LEU A 39 -14.27 -4.36 17.11
N LYS A 40 -14.65 -5.60 17.43
CA LYS A 40 -13.69 -6.67 17.73
C LYS A 40 -12.73 -6.94 16.57
N GLY A 41 -13.23 -7.03 15.34
CA GLY A 41 -12.40 -7.22 14.15
C GLY A 41 -11.35 -6.12 13.99
N LYS A 42 -11.76 -4.85 14.16
CA LYS A 42 -10.85 -3.70 14.12
C LYS A 42 -9.81 -3.73 15.24
N LEU A 43 -10.21 -4.03 16.47
CA LEU A 43 -9.30 -4.11 17.62
C LEU A 43 -8.27 -5.24 17.46
N TYR A 44 -8.71 -6.43 17.02
CA TYR A 44 -7.78 -7.51 16.68
C TYR A 44 -6.83 -7.13 15.54
N THR A 45 -7.32 -6.39 14.54
CA THR A 45 -6.46 -5.86 13.47
C THR A 45 -5.37 -4.94 14.02
N GLN A 46 -5.71 -4.06 14.97
CA GLN A 46 -4.73 -3.16 15.61
C GLN A 46 -3.69 -3.95 16.42
N MET A 47 -4.12 -4.96 17.18
CA MET A 47 -3.20 -5.85 17.90
C MET A 47 -2.27 -6.61 16.92
N ALA A 48 -2.80 -7.12 15.81
CA ALA A 48 -1.98 -7.76 14.79
C ALA A 48 -0.91 -6.80 14.25
N VAL A 49 -1.30 -5.57 13.89
CA VAL A 49 -0.39 -4.53 13.40
C VAL A 49 0.75 -4.24 14.40
N SER A 50 0.46 -4.15 15.69
CA SER A 50 1.51 -3.87 16.69
C SER A 50 2.59 -4.95 16.73
N TYR A 51 2.26 -6.18 16.36
CA TYR A 51 3.22 -7.29 16.31
C TYR A 51 3.91 -7.45 14.95
N MET A 52 3.45 -6.82 13.87
CA MET A 52 3.97 -7.06 12.51
C MET A 52 5.34 -6.43 12.20
N ASN A 53 5.86 -5.56 13.09
CA ASN A 53 7.19 -4.94 12.95
C ASN A 53 8.34 -5.85 13.40
N TYR A 54 8.14 -7.17 13.41
CA TYR A 54 9.12 -8.16 13.88
C TYR A 54 10.38 -8.28 13.02
N ASN A 55 10.40 -7.69 11.81
CA ASN A 55 11.58 -7.73 10.95
C ASN A 55 12.76 -6.91 11.49
N ALA A 56 12.50 -5.91 12.34
CA ALA A 56 13.53 -5.14 13.02
C ALA A 56 14.08 -5.84 14.28
N ILE A 57 13.44 -6.93 14.73
CA ILE A 57 13.81 -7.64 15.96
C ILE A 57 14.95 -8.61 15.66
N GLN A 58 16.09 -8.41 16.34
CA GLN A 58 17.28 -9.26 16.20
C GLN A 58 17.17 -10.56 17.00
N ASP A 59 16.55 -10.52 18.19
CA ASP A 59 16.35 -11.69 19.01
C ASP A 59 15.40 -12.68 18.33
N ARG A 60 15.87 -13.89 18.05
CA ARG A 60 15.13 -14.90 17.29
C ARG A 60 13.89 -15.40 18.02
N GLN A 61 13.97 -15.59 19.34
CA GLN A 61 12.85 -16.09 20.13
C GLN A 61 11.75 -15.03 20.21
N LEU A 62 12.14 -13.79 20.47
CA LEU A 62 11.22 -12.65 20.49
C LEU A 62 10.59 -12.41 19.12
N LYS A 63 11.38 -12.48 18.03
CA LYS A 63 10.85 -12.40 16.66
C LYS A 63 9.80 -13.48 16.41
N THR A 64 10.07 -14.72 16.82
CA THR A 64 9.12 -15.84 16.68
C THR A 64 7.84 -15.58 17.46
N ALA A 65 7.95 -15.14 18.72
CA ALA A 65 6.79 -14.80 19.55
C ALA A 65 5.96 -13.64 18.96
N TYR A 66 6.61 -12.64 18.35
CA TYR A 66 5.89 -11.57 17.66
C TYR A 66 5.16 -12.08 16.42
N GLN A 67 5.79 -12.95 15.62
CA GLN A 67 5.14 -13.56 14.46
C GLN A 67 3.93 -14.42 14.88
N GLU A 68 4.04 -15.19 15.95
CA GLU A 68 2.94 -16.00 16.51
C GLU A 68 1.77 -15.12 16.98
N ASN A 69 2.05 -14.01 17.66
CA ASN A 69 1.01 -13.07 18.07
C ASN A 69 0.37 -12.35 16.87
N ALA A 70 1.17 -11.97 15.86
CA ALA A 70 0.64 -11.40 14.63
C ALA A 70 -0.32 -12.37 13.93
N LEU A 71 0.03 -13.66 13.83
CA LEU A 71 -0.86 -14.70 13.30
C LEU A 71 -2.12 -14.85 14.15
N LYS A 72 -1.97 -15.01 15.48
CA LYS A 72 -3.08 -15.18 16.42
C LYS A 72 -4.12 -14.06 16.26
N TYR A 73 -3.70 -12.80 16.35
CA TYR A 73 -4.65 -11.68 16.28
C TYR A 73 -5.18 -11.45 14.87
N THR A 74 -4.40 -11.75 13.82
CA THR A 74 -4.93 -11.71 12.44
C THR A 74 -6.02 -12.77 12.22
N LEU A 75 -5.85 -13.99 12.73
CA LEU A 75 -6.87 -15.04 12.67
C LEU A 75 -8.12 -14.68 13.47
N SER A 76 -7.97 -14.07 14.64
CA SER A 76 -9.11 -13.55 15.41
C SER A 76 -9.87 -12.46 14.64
N ALA A 77 -9.16 -11.54 13.99
CA ALA A 77 -9.78 -10.51 13.14
C ALA A 77 -10.51 -11.15 11.95
N LEU A 78 -9.85 -12.09 11.25
CA LEU A 78 -10.42 -12.84 10.13
C LEU A 78 -11.74 -13.52 10.53
N HIS A 79 -11.80 -14.14 11.71
CA HIS A 79 -13.01 -14.77 12.21
C HIS A 79 -14.15 -13.76 12.40
N GLN A 80 -13.87 -12.57 12.95
CA GLN A 80 -14.90 -11.53 13.10
C GLN A 80 -15.40 -11.02 11.75
N TYR A 81 -14.48 -10.74 10.81
CA TYR A 81 -14.84 -10.26 9.48
C TYR A 81 -15.62 -11.31 8.67
N SER A 82 -15.30 -12.60 8.82
CA SER A 82 -16.06 -13.70 8.22
C SER A 82 -17.49 -13.75 8.73
N ARG A 83 -17.73 -13.52 10.03
CA ARG A 83 -19.09 -13.50 10.60
C ARG A 83 -19.93 -12.31 10.15
N MET A 84 -19.30 -11.32 9.53
CA MET A 84 -19.92 -10.08 9.07
C MET A 84 -19.97 -9.97 7.55
N ASP A 85 -19.47 -10.97 6.83
CA ASP A 85 -19.26 -10.91 5.38
C ASP A 85 -18.47 -9.66 4.94
N ASP A 86 -17.55 -9.18 5.79
CA ASP A 86 -16.70 -8.01 5.51
C ASP A 86 -15.53 -8.42 4.61
N SER A 87 -15.77 -8.33 3.31
CA SER A 87 -14.80 -8.71 2.27
C SER A 87 -13.50 -7.89 2.33
N THR A 88 -13.55 -6.63 2.79
CA THR A 88 -12.37 -5.77 2.92
C THR A 88 -11.52 -6.20 4.12
N GLY A 89 -12.16 -6.47 5.25
CA GLY A 89 -11.53 -7.02 6.46
C GLY A 89 -10.92 -8.40 6.22
N LEU A 90 -11.63 -9.28 5.49
CA LEU A 90 -11.13 -10.59 5.07
C LEU A 90 -9.88 -10.46 4.20
N ARG A 91 -9.94 -9.68 3.11
CA ARG A 91 -8.81 -9.44 2.20
C ARG A 91 -7.57 -8.93 2.97
N THR A 92 -7.75 -7.92 3.81
CA THR A 92 -6.66 -7.34 4.62
C THR A 92 -6.08 -8.38 5.59
N SER A 93 -6.91 -9.26 6.16
CA SER A 93 -6.46 -10.33 7.04
C SER A 93 -5.64 -11.37 6.28
N TYR A 94 -6.07 -11.73 5.07
CA TYR A 94 -5.33 -12.63 4.19
C TYR A 94 -3.96 -12.09 3.78
N ASP A 95 -3.85 -10.81 3.43
CA ASP A 95 -2.54 -10.18 3.14
C ASP A 95 -1.57 -10.29 4.32
N ARG A 96 -2.06 -10.04 5.53
CA ARG A 96 -1.25 -10.12 6.76
C ARG A 96 -0.80 -11.55 7.03
N LEU A 97 -1.70 -12.53 6.89
CA LEU A 97 -1.34 -13.95 7.04
C LEU A 97 -0.31 -14.34 5.99
N ALA A 98 -0.51 -13.98 4.73
CA ALA A 98 0.43 -14.24 3.65
C ALA A 98 1.82 -13.69 3.96
N LYS A 99 1.90 -12.43 4.40
CA LYS A 99 3.16 -11.80 4.80
C LYS A 99 3.85 -12.56 5.94
N VAL A 100 3.13 -12.87 7.02
CA VAL A 100 3.75 -13.54 8.18
C VAL A 100 4.20 -14.95 7.83
N TYR A 101 3.41 -15.70 7.07
CA TYR A 101 3.79 -17.04 6.60
C TYR A 101 4.97 -16.99 5.62
N HIS A 102 5.03 -15.98 4.75
CA HIS A 102 6.17 -15.77 3.85
C HIS A 102 7.45 -15.50 4.63
N ASP A 103 7.40 -14.60 5.63
CA ASP A 103 8.53 -14.30 6.51
C ASP A 103 8.96 -15.51 7.37
N GLN A 104 8.05 -16.46 7.62
CA GLN A 104 8.32 -17.75 8.26
C GLN A 104 8.82 -18.83 7.28
N LYS A 105 8.98 -18.52 5.99
CA LYS A 105 9.30 -19.47 4.91
C LYS A 105 8.28 -20.61 4.75
N LYS A 106 7.04 -20.38 5.18
CA LYS A 106 5.89 -21.29 5.03
C LYS A 106 5.17 -20.95 3.72
N PHE A 107 5.85 -21.21 2.60
CA PHE A 107 5.46 -20.71 1.28
C PHE A 107 4.10 -21.23 0.79
N SER A 108 3.75 -22.49 1.09
CA SER A 108 2.45 -23.05 0.71
C SER A 108 1.29 -22.30 1.37
N GLN A 109 1.40 -22.02 2.68
CA GLN A 109 0.42 -21.22 3.42
C GLN A 109 0.38 -19.79 2.89
N ALA A 110 1.55 -19.16 2.72
CA ALA A 110 1.63 -17.80 2.21
C ALA A 110 0.94 -17.65 0.84
N LYS A 111 1.22 -18.59 -0.08
CA LYS A 111 0.61 -18.68 -1.40
C LYS A 111 -0.91 -18.86 -1.32
N TRP A 112 -1.38 -19.75 -0.44
CA TRP A 112 -2.81 -19.96 -0.25
C TRP A 112 -3.51 -18.67 0.17
N PHE A 113 -3.01 -18.00 1.21
CA PHE A 113 -3.63 -16.76 1.72
C PHE A 113 -3.59 -15.62 0.71
N ILE A 114 -2.47 -15.41 0.01
CA ILE A 114 -2.41 -14.31 -0.96
C ILE A 114 -3.33 -14.54 -2.17
N LEU A 115 -3.57 -15.79 -2.55
CA LEU A 115 -4.55 -16.14 -3.58
C LEU A 115 -6.00 -15.84 -3.13
N GLN A 116 -6.31 -16.07 -1.86
CA GLN A 116 -7.62 -15.68 -1.31
C GLN A 116 -7.80 -14.15 -1.35
N SER A 117 -6.76 -13.39 -0.96
CA SER A 117 -6.76 -11.93 -1.07
C SER A 117 -6.96 -11.45 -2.50
N ASN A 118 -6.22 -12.02 -3.46
CA ASN A 118 -6.34 -11.68 -4.87
C ASN A 118 -7.75 -11.99 -5.42
N THR A 119 -8.35 -13.11 -5.02
CA THR A 119 -9.71 -13.50 -5.42
C THR A 119 -10.72 -12.45 -4.97
N LEU A 120 -10.69 -12.06 -3.69
CA LEU A 120 -11.58 -11.02 -3.17
C LEU A 120 -11.35 -9.66 -3.84
N ALA A 121 -10.09 -9.30 -4.12
CA ALA A 121 -9.77 -8.06 -4.83
C ALA A 121 -10.33 -8.07 -6.27
N ARG A 122 -10.30 -9.21 -6.96
CA ARG A 122 -10.91 -9.36 -8.30
C ARG A 122 -12.43 -9.26 -8.26
N GLU A 123 -13.07 -9.92 -7.31
CA GLU A 123 -14.53 -9.83 -7.12
C GLU A 123 -14.98 -8.37 -6.89
N GLN A 124 -14.18 -7.60 -6.15
CA GLN A 124 -14.44 -6.19 -5.86
C GLN A 124 -13.97 -5.23 -6.97
N ARG A 125 -13.29 -5.74 -8.01
CA ARG A 125 -12.63 -4.94 -9.05
C ARG A 125 -11.64 -3.92 -8.47
N ASP A 126 -11.01 -4.28 -7.35
CA ASP A 126 -10.00 -3.47 -6.66
C ASP A 126 -8.63 -3.68 -7.32
N VAL A 127 -8.42 -2.98 -8.44
CA VAL A 127 -7.19 -3.11 -9.25
C VAL A 127 -5.91 -2.86 -8.43
N PRO A 128 -5.83 -1.83 -7.56
CA PRO A 128 -4.66 -1.66 -6.70
C PRO A 128 -4.33 -2.91 -5.87
N ASN A 129 -5.32 -3.53 -5.23
CA ASN A 129 -5.06 -4.74 -4.43
C ASN A 129 -4.83 -6.00 -5.27
N ILE A 130 -5.35 -6.07 -6.50
CA ILE A 130 -4.96 -7.13 -7.46
C ILE A 130 -3.46 -7.01 -7.77
N VAL A 131 -2.97 -5.81 -8.09
CA VAL A 131 -1.55 -5.58 -8.40
C VAL A 131 -0.66 -5.92 -7.20
N ALA A 132 -1.00 -5.43 -5.99
CA ALA A 132 -0.22 -5.69 -4.79
C ALA A 132 -0.12 -7.18 -4.44
N SER A 133 -1.22 -7.93 -4.60
CA SER A 133 -1.24 -9.37 -4.34
C SER A 133 -0.49 -10.18 -5.41
N LEU A 134 -0.51 -9.75 -6.68
CA LEU A 134 0.30 -10.35 -7.75
C LEU A 134 1.82 -10.17 -7.50
N ILE A 135 2.23 -8.98 -7.04
CA ILE A 135 3.63 -8.73 -6.65
C ILE A 135 4.06 -9.69 -5.53
N THR A 136 3.24 -9.80 -4.48
CA THR A 136 3.50 -10.69 -3.35
C THR A 136 3.53 -12.17 -3.78
N LEU A 137 2.62 -12.57 -4.68
CA LEU A 137 2.59 -13.93 -5.23
C LEU A 137 3.84 -14.24 -6.06
N ALA A 138 4.31 -13.28 -6.86
CA ALA A 138 5.56 -13.40 -7.61
C ALA A 138 6.77 -13.57 -6.68
N ASP A 139 6.85 -12.77 -5.60
CA ASP A 139 7.90 -12.89 -4.60
C ASP A 139 7.92 -14.28 -3.96
N ILE A 140 6.76 -14.80 -3.55
CA ILE A 140 6.63 -16.16 -3.01
C ILE A 140 7.09 -17.20 -4.03
N LYS A 141 6.65 -17.07 -5.29
CA LYS A 141 7.03 -17.99 -6.38
C LYS A 141 8.53 -17.95 -6.67
N MET A 142 9.15 -16.78 -6.63
CA MET A 142 10.61 -16.64 -6.77
C MET A 142 11.36 -17.35 -5.64
N ASP A 143 10.88 -17.25 -4.40
CA ASP A 143 11.52 -17.90 -3.24
C ASP A 143 11.39 -19.42 -3.25
N ILE A 144 10.46 -19.98 -4.04
CA ILE A 144 10.36 -21.42 -4.32
C ILE A 144 10.90 -21.81 -5.71
N HIS A 145 11.59 -20.90 -6.40
CA HIS A 145 12.20 -21.10 -7.72
C HIS A 145 11.22 -21.30 -8.91
N ASP A 146 9.94 -20.95 -8.75
CA ASP A 146 8.91 -20.94 -9.80
C ASP A 146 9.00 -19.66 -10.67
N PHE A 147 10.18 -19.42 -11.28
CA PHE A 147 10.49 -18.14 -11.93
C PHE A 147 9.59 -17.78 -13.11
N ASP A 148 9.16 -18.75 -13.91
CA ASP A 148 8.29 -18.48 -15.06
C ASP A 148 6.87 -18.09 -14.61
N LEU A 149 6.37 -18.72 -13.55
CA LEU A 149 5.08 -18.34 -12.95
C LEU A 149 5.15 -16.97 -12.28
N ALA A 150 6.27 -16.64 -11.62
CA ALA A 150 6.49 -15.31 -11.07
C ALA A 150 6.52 -14.24 -12.17
N ARG A 151 7.20 -14.53 -13.29
CA ARG A 151 7.23 -13.64 -14.46
C ARG A 151 5.83 -13.40 -15.04
N GLY A 152 4.98 -14.42 -15.04
CA GLY A 152 3.57 -14.30 -15.44
C GLY A 152 2.81 -13.30 -14.58
N ASP A 153 2.89 -13.45 -13.25
CA ASP A 153 2.22 -12.54 -12.31
C ASP A 153 2.73 -11.10 -12.43
N LEU A 154 4.05 -10.90 -12.53
CA LEU A 154 4.63 -9.56 -12.69
C LEU A 154 4.25 -8.89 -14.00
N ARG A 155 4.01 -9.67 -15.06
CA ARG A 155 3.52 -9.15 -16.34
C ARG A 155 2.11 -8.61 -16.20
N GLU A 156 1.21 -9.41 -15.62
CA GLU A 156 -0.16 -8.97 -15.36
C GLU A 156 -0.18 -7.74 -14.42
N ALA A 157 0.63 -7.74 -13.36
CA ALA A 157 0.75 -6.61 -12.45
C ALA A 157 1.21 -5.33 -13.17
N LEU A 158 2.16 -5.44 -14.11
CA LEU A 158 2.63 -4.31 -14.91
C LEU A 158 1.56 -3.81 -15.88
N GLU A 159 0.83 -4.71 -16.54
CA GLU A 159 -0.25 -4.37 -17.47
C GLU A 159 -1.37 -3.60 -16.75
N LEU A 160 -1.84 -4.13 -15.61
CA LEU A 160 -2.87 -3.50 -14.79
C LEU A 160 -2.44 -2.14 -14.24
N SER A 161 -1.24 -2.06 -13.66
CA SER A 161 -0.72 -0.80 -13.10
C SER A 161 -0.41 0.26 -14.17
N SER A 162 -0.04 -0.16 -15.38
CA SER A 162 0.17 0.74 -16.53
C SER A 162 -1.16 1.27 -17.07
N ALA A 163 -2.14 0.38 -17.30
CA ALA A 163 -3.45 0.74 -17.83
C ALA A 163 -4.23 1.71 -16.92
N ASN A 164 -3.97 1.67 -15.61
CA ASN A 164 -4.63 2.51 -14.61
C ASN A 164 -3.76 3.69 -14.13
N CYS A 165 -2.58 3.90 -14.73
CA CYS A 165 -1.65 4.98 -14.34
C CYS A 165 -1.24 4.93 -12.85
N PHE A 166 -1.11 3.74 -12.27
CA PHE A 166 -0.68 3.55 -10.88
C PHE A 166 0.84 3.56 -10.79
N THR A 167 1.43 4.76 -10.88
CA THR A 167 2.88 4.95 -10.98
C THR A 167 3.65 4.32 -9.81
N ASP A 168 3.17 4.45 -8.57
CA ASP A 168 3.83 3.85 -7.41
C ASP A 168 3.88 2.32 -7.53
N GLN A 169 2.78 1.70 -7.97
CA GLN A 169 2.75 0.26 -8.15
C GLN A 169 3.57 -0.22 -9.36
N GLN A 170 3.69 0.60 -10.42
CA GLN A 170 4.62 0.31 -11.50
C GLN A 170 6.06 0.27 -11.01
N LEU A 171 6.44 1.18 -10.09
CA LEU A 171 7.76 1.17 -9.47
C LEU A 171 7.99 -0.10 -8.65
N ASP A 172 7.00 -0.51 -7.85
CA ASP A 172 7.07 -1.77 -7.09
C ASP A 172 7.25 -2.99 -8.00
N VAL A 173 6.48 -3.07 -9.10
CA VAL A 173 6.61 -4.15 -10.10
C VAL A 173 8.01 -4.15 -10.73
N MET A 174 8.61 -2.99 -11.01
CA MET A 174 9.96 -2.90 -11.57
C MET A 174 11.02 -3.39 -10.58
N LEU A 175 10.86 -3.12 -9.29
CA LEU A 175 11.75 -3.65 -8.25
C LEU A 175 11.67 -5.18 -8.18
N SER A 176 10.46 -5.75 -8.23
CA SER A 176 10.27 -7.20 -8.25
C SER A 176 10.84 -7.85 -9.52
N TYR A 177 10.70 -7.21 -10.69
CA TYR A 177 11.38 -7.67 -11.91
C TYR A 177 12.91 -7.67 -11.76
N ALA A 178 13.49 -6.62 -11.17
CA ALA A 178 14.92 -6.57 -10.94
C ALA A 178 15.38 -7.73 -10.03
N ARG A 179 14.62 -8.03 -8.97
CA ARG A 179 14.86 -9.20 -8.09
C ARG A 179 14.77 -10.51 -8.88
N LEU A 180 13.73 -10.72 -9.69
CA LEU A 180 13.56 -11.90 -10.54
C LEU A 180 14.76 -12.12 -11.48
N TYR A 181 15.22 -11.05 -12.15
CA TYR A 181 16.34 -11.14 -13.09
C TYR A 181 17.68 -11.38 -12.39
N ASN A 182 17.87 -10.83 -11.18
CA ASN A 182 19.04 -11.16 -10.37
C ASN A 182 19.04 -12.63 -9.94
N SER A 183 17.87 -13.19 -9.57
CA SER A 183 17.72 -14.60 -9.20
C SER A 183 17.92 -15.58 -10.38
N THR A 184 17.80 -15.12 -11.63
CA THR A 184 17.94 -15.94 -12.85
C THR A 184 19.23 -15.64 -13.62
N ASN A 185 20.24 -15.06 -12.95
CA ASN A 185 21.54 -14.68 -13.52
C ASN A 185 21.45 -13.80 -14.79
N SER A 186 20.38 -13.02 -14.91
CA SER A 186 20.04 -12.21 -16.07
C SER A 186 20.37 -10.73 -15.83
N GLY A 187 21.63 -10.44 -15.49
CA GLY A 187 22.07 -9.11 -15.02
C GLY A 187 21.74 -7.95 -15.97
N LYS A 188 21.76 -8.17 -17.29
CA LYS A 188 21.35 -7.14 -18.27
C LYS A 188 19.87 -6.75 -18.13
N GLN A 189 18.99 -7.72 -17.89
CA GLN A 189 17.56 -7.48 -17.72
C GLN A 189 17.27 -6.83 -16.36
N ALA A 190 17.99 -7.22 -15.31
CA ALA A 190 17.92 -6.56 -14.01
C ALA A 190 18.31 -5.07 -14.11
N ALA A 191 19.41 -4.77 -14.80
CA ALA A 191 19.84 -3.39 -15.06
C ALA A 191 18.79 -2.60 -15.88
N ALA A 192 18.17 -3.23 -16.88
CA ALA A 192 17.11 -2.61 -17.66
C ALA A 192 15.87 -2.29 -16.81
N ALA A 193 15.44 -3.20 -15.93
CA ALA A 193 14.35 -2.98 -14.98
C ALA A 193 14.66 -1.81 -14.03
N MET A 194 15.88 -1.78 -13.46
CA MET A 194 16.33 -0.69 -12.59
C MET A 194 16.44 0.66 -13.32
N LYS A 195 16.88 0.67 -14.58
CA LYS A 195 16.90 1.89 -15.40
C LYS A 195 15.49 2.44 -15.62
N ARG A 196 14.52 1.55 -15.88
CA ARG A 196 13.11 1.95 -16.04
C ARG A 196 12.53 2.48 -14.73
N TYR A 197 12.84 1.84 -13.60
CA TYR A 197 12.48 2.33 -12.26
C TYR A 197 13.00 3.75 -12.03
N ALA A 198 14.29 3.99 -12.29
CA ALA A 198 14.91 5.30 -12.10
C ALA A 198 14.25 6.38 -12.98
N TYR A 199 13.96 6.06 -14.24
CA TYR A 199 13.30 6.98 -15.17
C TYR A 199 11.90 7.38 -14.68
N VAL A 200 11.06 6.40 -14.29
CA VAL A 200 9.69 6.67 -13.83
C VAL A 200 9.72 7.45 -12.51
N LYS A 201 10.63 7.08 -11.59
CA LYS A 201 10.78 7.79 -10.31
C LYS A 201 11.15 9.25 -10.52
N ASP A 202 12.13 9.52 -11.37
CA ASP A 202 12.59 10.87 -11.67
C ASP A 202 11.51 11.74 -12.35
N SER A 203 10.79 11.17 -13.33
CA SER A 203 9.66 11.86 -13.97
C SER A 203 8.59 12.26 -12.95
N THR A 204 8.27 11.36 -12.02
CA THR A 204 7.23 11.59 -11.01
C THR A 204 7.64 12.68 -10.02
N THR A 205 8.90 12.69 -9.60
CA THR A 205 9.45 13.74 -8.72
C THR A 205 9.35 15.11 -9.39
N ARG A 206 9.82 15.23 -10.64
CA ARG A 206 9.75 16.49 -11.41
C ARG A 206 8.31 16.98 -11.58
N ASP A 207 7.37 16.09 -11.89
CA ASP A 207 5.95 16.45 -12.00
C ASP A 207 5.37 16.95 -10.67
N SER A 208 5.73 16.31 -9.56
CA SER A 208 5.27 16.72 -8.22
C SER A 208 5.81 18.11 -7.83
N GLU A 209 7.08 18.37 -8.11
CA GLU A 209 7.74 19.66 -7.87
C GLU A 209 7.11 20.76 -8.73
N ALA A 210 6.88 20.49 -10.02
CA ALA A 210 6.22 21.43 -10.93
C ALA A 210 4.79 21.78 -10.46
N ARG A 211 4.02 20.79 -9.97
CA ARG A 211 2.68 21.04 -9.40
C ARG A 211 2.73 21.87 -8.12
N MET A 212 3.68 21.61 -7.22
CA MET A 212 3.87 22.43 -6.02
C MET A 212 4.26 23.86 -6.38
N ALA A 213 5.21 24.05 -7.29
CA ALA A 213 5.63 25.36 -7.78
C ALA A 213 4.47 26.12 -8.43
N ALA A 214 3.62 25.45 -9.22
CA ALA A 214 2.44 26.06 -9.83
C ALA A 214 1.40 26.53 -8.80
N LYS A 215 1.20 25.80 -7.70
CA LYS A 215 0.32 26.21 -6.59
C LYS A 215 0.85 27.42 -5.82
N LEU A 216 2.17 27.58 -5.76
CA LEU A 216 2.83 28.70 -5.09
C LEU A 216 2.91 29.97 -5.96
N ARG A 217 2.59 29.90 -7.25
CA ARG A 217 2.60 31.07 -8.14
C ARG A 217 1.46 32.03 -7.76
N PRO A 218 1.75 33.31 -7.50
CA PRO A 218 0.71 34.29 -7.23
C PRO A 218 -0.22 34.43 -8.45
N ARG A 219 -1.53 34.38 -8.19
CA ARG A 219 -2.57 34.53 -9.21
C ARG A 219 -2.45 35.94 -9.79
N LYS A 220 -2.00 36.08 -11.05
CA LYS A 220 -2.00 37.38 -11.76
C LYS A 220 -3.46 37.88 -11.85
N LYS A 221 -3.78 38.94 -11.11
CA LYS A 221 -5.02 39.71 -11.31
C LYS A 221 -4.89 40.45 -12.64
N TYR A 222 -5.55 39.95 -13.68
CA TYR A 222 -5.71 40.72 -14.91
C TYR A 222 -6.78 41.78 -14.67
N LEU A 223 -6.38 43.06 -14.66
CA LEU A 223 -7.29 44.19 -14.77
C LEU A 223 -7.77 44.24 -16.21
N THR A 224 -9.02 43.85 -16.48
CA THR A 224 -9.64 44.05 -17.79
C THR A 224 -10.16 45.49 -17.89
N THR A 225 -9.42 46.36 -18.57
CA THR A 225 -9.93 47.65 -19.05
C THR A 225 -10.74 47.41 -20.32
N THR A 226 -12.07 47.40 -20.20
CA THR A 226 -12.97 47.53 -21.36
C THR A 226 -13.57 48.94 -21.34
N THR A 227 -12.99 49.82 -22.14
CA THR A 227 -13.55 51.14 -22.44
C THR A 227 -13.59 51.35 -23.95
N TYR A 228 -14.78 51.72 -24.44
CA TYR A 228 -15.12 52.36 -25.73
C TYR A 228 -15.14 51.56 -27.04
N LYS A 229 -16.34 51.30 -27.58
CA LYS A 229 -17.01 52.09 -28.65
C LYS A 229 -18.09 51.23 -29.34
N HIS A 230 -19.37 51.54 -29.13
CA HIS A 230 -20.42 51.17 -30.08
C HIS A 230 -20.91 52.43 -30.80
N LEU A 231 -20.43 52.57 -32.04
CA LEU A 231 -21.09 53.30 -33.11
C LEU A 231 -22.25 52.44 -33.62
N THR A 232 -23.47 52.97 -33.72
CA THR A 232 -24.40 52.63 -34.81
C THR A 232 -25.43 53.75 -35.00
N TYR A 233 -25.27 54.51 -36.08
CA TYR A 233 -26.32 55.27 -36.75
C TYR A 233 -27.03 54.34 -37.73
N LYS A 234 -28.34 54.10 -37.57
CA LYS A 234 -29.33 53.99 -38.66
C LYS A 234 -30.71 53.66 -38.09
N ASN A 235 -31.64 54.60 -38.21
CA ASN A 235 -33.05 54.33 -38.48
C ASN A 235 -33.67 55.62 -39.02
N ALA A 236 -33.48 55.82 -40.33
CA ALA A 236 -34.39 56.61 -41.15
C ALA A 236 -35.42 55.66 -41.75
N SER A 237 -36.63 56.16 -41.94
CA SER A 237 -37.82 55.54 -42.55
C SER A 237 -38.72 54.69 -41.65
N GLN A 238 -39.61 55.37 -40.92
CA GLN A 238 -41.03 55.02 -40.95
C GLN A 238 -41.86 56.27 -41.23
N SER A 239 -42.76 56.10 -42.18
CA SER A 239 -43.57 57.08 -42.88
C SER A 239 -44.80 57.52 -42.09
N VAL A 240 -45.12 58.80 -42.25
CA VAL A 240 -46.44 59.44 -42.31
C VAL A 240 -47.64 58.48 -42.48
N ALA A 241 -48.60 58.53 -41.54
CA ALA A 241 -50.04 58.50 -41.80
C ALA A 241 -50.86 58.81 -40.52
N SER A 242 -51.96 59.55 -40.73
CA SER A 242 -53.14 59.86 -39.89
C SER A 242 -53.06 60.87 -38.72
N LEU A 243 -53.64 62.04 -39.04
CA LEU A 243 -54.32 63.09 -38.24
C LEU A 243 -53.49 63.93 -37.25
#